data_AF-A0A645D7T5-F1
#
_entry.id   AF-A0A645D7T5-F1
#
_cell.length_a   1.000
_cell.length_b   1.000
_cell.length_c   1.000
_cell.angle_alpha   90.00
_cell.angle_beta   90.00
_cell.angle_gamma   90.00
#
_symmetry.space_group_name_H-M   'P 1'
#
loop_
_entity.id
_entity.type
_entity.pdbx_description
1 polymer ?
#
loop_
_entity_poly.entity_id
_entity_poly.type
_entity_poly.pdbx_seq_one_letter_code
_entity_poly.pdbx_strand_id
1 'polypeptide(L)'
;MLSNLIAQLRQIGREDLYETVLAEIPNVRRDFGYPPLVTPSSQIVGSQAVLNVITGKRYQMFSKESRAMLKGEYGRLPGEVNSEVLQKAGIREEDRITCRPADLLQPELPENREKYRNLAQSEEDVLSLTLFPQVAEEFLSKRRNTQ
;
A
#
# COMPACT_ATOMS: atom_id res chain seq x y z
N MET A 1 0.20 8.35 -10.57
CA MET A 1 0.04 9.00 -9.25
C MET A 1 -0.90 10.20 -9.33
N LEU A 2 -0.57 11.22 -10.13
CA LEU A 2 -1.32 12.49 -10.22
C LEU A 2 -2.81 12.32 -10.60
N SER A 3 -3.10 11.53 -11.62
CA SER A 3 -4.48 11.25 -12.07
C SER A 3 -5.33 10.57 -10.99
N ASN A 4 -4.75 9.61 -10.25
CA ASN A 4 -5.44 8.95 -9.13
C ASN A 4 -5.66 9.91 -7.96
N LEU A 5 -4.69 10.77 -7.66
CA LEU A 5 -4.82 11.79 -6.63
C LEU A 5 -5.96 12.77 -6.94
N ILE A 6 -6.03 13.25 -8.19
CA ILE A 6 -7.14 14.09 -8.65
C ILE A 6 -8.46 13.35 -8.47
N ALA A 7 -8.56 12.10 -8.92
CA ALA A 7 -9.76 11.29 -8.75
C ALA A 7 -10.18 11.14 -7.27
N GLN A 8 -9.24 10.95 -6.35
CA GLN A 8 -9.51 10.90 -4.90
C GLN A 8 -10.07 12.22 -4.37
N LEU A 9 -9.48 13.36 -4.77
CA LEU A 9 -9.97 14.69 -4.37
C LEU A 9 -11.36 14.98 -4.96
N ARG A 10 -11.62 14.56 -6.21
CA ARG A 10 -12.94 14.67 -6.84
C ARG A 10 -14.01 13.92 -6.06
N GLN A 11 -13.72 12.67 -5.67
CA GLN A 11 -14.65 11.80 -4.96
C GLN A 11 -15.13 12.39 -3.63
N ILE A 12 -14.29 13.19 -2.97
CA ILE A 12 -14.62 13.86 -1.70
C ILE A 12 -15.04 15.33 -1.88
N GLY A 13 -15.13 15.82 -3.13
CA GLY A 13 -15.51 17.20 -3.44
C GLY A 13 -14.48 18.24 -3.00
N ARG A 14 -13.19 17.89 -2.92
CA ARG A 14 -12.10 18.75 -2.44
C ARG A 14 -11.01 19.01 -3.47
N GLU A 15 -11.42 19.22 -4.73
CA GLU A 15 -10.49 19.54 -5.83
C GLU A 15 -9.72 20.84 -5.58
N ASP A 16 -10.28 21.76 -4.78
CA ASP A 16 -9.65 23.01 -4.32
C ASP A 16 -8.32 22.79 -3.59
N LEU A 17 -8.13 21.63 -2.99
CA LEU A 17 -6.92 21.30 -2.22
C LEU A 17 -5.77 20.77 -3.06
N TYR A 18 -5.95 20.61 -4.37
CA TYR A 18 -4.98 19.95 -5.24
C TYR A 18 -3.55 20.50 -5.12
N GLU A 19 -3.38 21.82 -5.26
CA GLU A 19 -2.07 22.47 -5.16
C GLU A 19 -1.45 22.31 -3.76
N THR A 20 -2.26 22.39 -2.71
CA THR A 20 -1.83 22.19 -1.32
C THR A 20 -1.32 20.76 -1.10
N VAL A 21 -1.99 19.75 -1.69
CA VAL A 21 -1.53 18.36 -1.63
C VAL A 21 -0.24 18.19 -2.41
N LEU A 22 -0.12 18.79 -3.60
CA LEU A 22 1.12 18.74 -4.37
C LEU A 22 2.32 19.30 -3.59
N ALA A 23 2.12 20.41 -2.89
CA ALA A 23 3.13 21.01 -2.03
C ALA A 23 3.49 20.13 -0.82
N GLU A 24 2.56 19.30 -0.33
CA GLU A 24 2.77 18.44 0.83
C GLU A 24 3.49 17.11 0.48
N ILE A 25 3.31 16.58 -0.73
CA ILE A 25 3.99 15.36 -1.22
C ILE A 25 5.51 15.36 -0.97
N PRO A 26 6.29 16.38 -1.37
CA PRO A 26 7.74 16.38 -1.13
C PRO A 26 8.10 16.41 0.36
N ASN A 27 7.28 17.02 1.21
CA ASN A 27 7.49 16.99 2.66
C ASN A 27 7.28 15.59 3.22
N VAL A 28 6.19 14.92 2.83
CA VAL A 28 5.95 13.53 3.23
C VAL A 28 7.04 12.61 2.72
N ARG A 29 7.46 12.77 1.46
CA ARG A 29 8.56 11.99 0.88
C ARG A 29 9.84 12.15 1.69
N ARG A 30 10.21 13.37 2.07
CA ARG A 30 11.38 13.62 2.93
C ARG A 30 11.22 12.93 4.28
N ASP A 31 10.09 13.12 4.93
CA ASP A 31 9.84 12.56 6.26
C ASP A 31 9.83 11.02 6.26
N PHE A 32 9.51 10.41 5.13
CA PHE A 32 9.51 8.96 4.92
C PHE A 32 10.87 8.43 4.42
N GLY A 33 11.96 9.20 4.49
CA GLY A 33 13.28 8.74 4.09
C GLY A 33 13.49 8.67 2.57
N TYR A 34 12.90 9.61 1.83
CA TYR A 34 13.08 9.80 0.39
C TYR A 34 12.84 8.58 -0.51
N PRO A 35 11.74 7.81 -0.34
CA PRO A 35 11.44 6.73 -1.27
C PRO A 35 11.31 7.28 -2.71
N PRO A 36 11.76 6.53 -3.74
CA PRO A 36 11.44 6.86 -5.12
C PRO A 36 9.92 6.87 -5.29
N LEU A 37 9.37 7.86 -5.98
CA LEU A 37 7.92 7.98 -6.19
C LEU A 37 7.46 7.13 -7.38
N VAL A 38 7.50 5.82 -7.20
CA VAL A 38 7.00 4.81 -8.15
C VAL A 38 5.90 3.98 -7.50
N THR A 39 5.16 3.16 -8.23
CA THR A 39 4.18 2.26 -7.59
C THR A 39 4.92 1.19 -6.76
N PRO A 40 4.53 0.90 -5.50
CA PRO A 40 3.40 1.46 -4.74
C PRO A 40 3.72 2.72 -3.90
N SER A 41 4.99 3.05 -3.66
CA SER A 41 5.41 4.14 -2.76
C SER A 41 4.85 5.52 -3.09
N SER A 42 4.66 5.83 -4.38
CA SER A 42 4.02 7.06 -4.86
C SER A 42 2.59 7.22 -4.34
N GLN A 43 1.82 6.13 -4.31
CA GLN A 43 0.45 6.15 -3.80
C GLN A 43 0.45 6.32 -2.27
N ILE A 44 1.36 5.64 -1.58
CA ILE A 44 1.50 5.74 -0.11
C ILE A 44 1.81 7.17 0.31
N VAL A 45 2.84 7.78 -0.29
CA VAL A 45 3.23 9.18 -0.02
C VAL A 45 2.10 10.14 -0.41
N GLY A 46 1.47 9.93 -1.57
CA GLY A 46 0.36 10.76 -2.04
C GLY A 46 -0.85 10.73 -1.13
N SER A 47 -1.32 9.53 -0.76
CA SER A 47 -2.47 9.36 0.14
C SER A 47 -2.18 9.89 1.55
N GLN A 48 -0.95 9.76 2.04
CA GLN A 48 -0.56 10.37 3.31
C GLN A 48 -0.56 11.90 3.23
N ALA A 49 -0.11 12.50 2.12
CA ALA A 49 -0.18 13.94 1.90
C ALA A 49 -1.64 14.43 1.87
N VAL A 50 -2.53 13.69 1.20
CA VAL A 50 -3.97 13.96 1.21
C VAL A 50 -4.53 13.95 2.62
N LEU A 51 -4.22 12.93 3.43
CA LEU A 51 -4.65 12.86 4.83
C LEU A 51 -4.16 14.07 5.64
N ASN A 52 -2.89 14.45 5.48
CA ASN A 52 -2.32 15.60 6.18
C ASN A 52 -3.06 16.91 5.84
N VAL A 53 -3.41 17.12 4.57
CA VAL A 53 -4.09 18.33 4.11
C VAL A 53 -5.57 18.34 4.53
N ILE A 54 -6.30 17.23 4.34
CA ILE A 54 -7.74 17.16 4.68
C ILE A 54 -7.96 17.32 6.18
N THR A 55 -7.11 16.69 7.00
CA THR A 55 -7.21 16.79 8.46
C THR A 55 -6.72 18.15 8.99
N GLY A 56 -6.01 18.92 8.17
CA GLY A 56 -5.37 20.17 8.58
C GLY A 56 -4.20 20.00 9.55
N LYS A 57 -3.80 18.75 9.84
CA LYS A 57 -2.73 18.43 10.80
C LYS A 57 -1.88 17.28 10.29
N ARG A 58 -0.60 17.57 10.01
CA ARG A 58 0.36 16.57 9.53
C ARG A 58 0.43 15.39 10.51
N TYR A 59 0.26 14.18 9.98
CA TYR A 59 0.41 12.92 10.70
C TYR A 59 -0.53 12.75 11.90
N GLN A 60 -1.71 13.38 11.87
CA GLN A 60 -2.78 13.05 12.81
C GLN A 60 -3.30 11.63 12.59
N MET A 61 -3.36 11.21 11.32
CA MET A 61 -3.78 9.88 10.89
C MET A 61 -2.74 9.28 9.95
N PHE A 62 -2.63 7.95 9.98
CA PHE A 62 -1.77 7.19 9.10
C PHE A 62 -2.57 6.05 8.47
N SER A 63 -2.36 5.80 7.18
CA SER A 63 -2.87 4.58 6.56
C SER A 63 -2.08 3.35 7.05
N LYS A 64 -2.62 2.16 6.79
CA LYS A 64 -1.93 0.90 7.07
C LYS A 64 -0.61 0.81 6.29
N GLU A 65 -0.63 1.20 5.02
CA GLU A 65 0.50 1.15 4.10
C GLU A 65 1.59 2.15 4.51
N SER A 66 1.23 3.35 4.98
CA SER A 66 2.18 4.30 5.55
C SER A 66 2.90 3.71 6.76
N ARG A 67 2.16 3.09 7.69
CA ARG A 67 2.76 2.43 8.87
C ARG A 67 3.66 1.27 8.46
N ALA A 68 3.21 0.43 7.53
CA ALA A 68 3.98 -0.70 7.01
C ALA A 68 5.29 -0.25 6.36
N MET A 69 5.28 0.83 5.56
CA MET A 69 6.50 1.42 4.99
C MET A 69 7.46 1.89 6.08
N LEU A 70 6.96 2.59 7.10
CA LEU A 70 7.77 3.09 8.21
C LEU A 70 8.35 1.95 9.09
N LYS A 71 7.64 0.83 9.19
CA LYS A 71 8.10 -0.42 9.83
C LYS A 71 9.11 -1.21 9.00
N GLY A 72 9.37 -0.83 7.75
CA GLY A 72 10.28 -1.55 6.85
C GLY A 72 9.64 -2.74 6.13
N GLU A 73 8.32 -2.91 6.19
CA GLU A 73 7.59 -4.01 5.55
C GLU A 73 7.64 -3.96 4.01
N TYR A 74 8.01 -2.79 3.44
CA TYR A 74 8.30 -2.63 2.01
C TYR A 74 9.80 -2.68 1.67
N GLY A 75 10.65 -2.92 2.66
CA GLY A 75 12.10 -2.93 2.55
C GLY A 75 12.77 -1.65 3.06
N ARG A 76 14.08 -1.55 2.81
CA ARG A 76 14.92 -0.46 3.30
C ARG A 76 14.67 0.83 2.52
N LEU A 77 14.38 1.91 3.24
CA LEU A 77 14.25 3.25 2.68
C LEU A 77 15.64 3.87 2.38
N PRO A 78 15.79 4.68 1.31
CA PRO A 78 17.10 5.23 0.93
C PRO A 78 17.70 6.21 1.96
N GLY A 79 16.85 7.00 2.60
CA GLY A 79 17.24 7.98 3.61
C GLY A 79 16.67 7.65 4.98
N GLU A 80 17.07 8.46 5.95
CA GLU A 80 16.56 8.36 7.32
C GLU A 80 15.11 8.82 7.40
N VAL A 81 14.30 8.03 8.12
CA VAL A 81 12.92 8.38 8.41
C VAL A 81 12.90 9.38 9.57
N ASN A 82 12.04 10.39 9.46
CA ASN A 82 11.87 11.40 10.51
C ASN A 82 11.39 10.75 11.82
N SER A 83 12.16 10.94 12.90
CA SER A 83 11.88 10.35 14.21
C SER A 83 10.56 10.81 14.83
N GLU A 84 10.16 12.07 14.60
CA GLU A 84 8.87 12.59 15.09
C GLU A 84 7.70 11.92 14.36
N VAL A 85 7.87 11.55 13.09
CA VAL A 85 6.86 10.83 12.32
C VAL A 85 6.74 9.39 12.80
N LEU A 86 7.85 8.72 13.09
CA LEU A 86 7.84 7.39 13.74
C LEU A 86 7.11 7.44 15.09
N GLN A 87 7.41 8.45 15.91
CA GLN A 87 6.75 8.65 17.20
C GLN A 87 5.24 8.88 17.05
N LYS A 88 4.80 9.74 16.13
CA LYS A 88 3.37 9.98 15.84
C LYS A 88 2.67 8.74 15.28
N ALA A 89 3.39 7.91 14.53
CA ALA A 89 2.90 6.61 14.09
C ALA A 89 2.86 5.58 15.23
N GLY A 90 3.41 5.86 16.42
CA GLY A 90 3.51 4.90 17.51
C GLY A 90 4.36 3.68 17.12
N ILE A 91 5.36 3.89 16.26
CA ILE A 91 6.30 2.86 15.83
C ILE A 91 7.57 3.02 16.68
N ARG A 92 7.88 1.99 17.46
CA ARG A 92 9.15 1.90 18.20
C ARG A 92 10.19 1.18 17.36
N GLU A 93 11.44 1.20 17.79
CA GLU A 93 12.53 0.60 17.03
C GLU A 93 12.36 -0.93 16.91
N GLU A 94 11.86 -1.59 17.96
CA GLU A 94 11.57 -3.02 17.96
C GLU A 94 10.42 -3.44 17.02
N ASP A 95 9.57 -2.48 16.62
CA ASP A 95 8.47 -2.75 15.68
C ASP A 95 8.95 -2.72 14.22
N ARG A 96 10.21 -2.32 13.97
CA ARG A 96 10.78 -2.16 12.63
C ARG A 96 11.59 -3.39 12.24
N ILE A 97 11.33 -3.90 11.05
CA ILE A 97 12.11 -4.99 10.46
C ILE A 97 13.27 -4.43 9.65
N THR A 98 14.41 -5.12 9.70
CA THR A 98 15.62 -4.79 8.92
C THR A 98 16.03 -5.90 7.95
N CYS A 99 15.38 -7.05 8.01
CA CYS A 99 15.56 -8.17 7.08
C CYS A 99 14.82 -7.92 5.76
N ARG A 100 14.97 -8.85 4.80
CA ARG A 100 14.11 -8.86 3.60
C ARG A 100 12.69 -9.24 4.06
N PRO A 101 11.63 -8.47 3.75
CA PRO A 101 10.28 -8.75 4.26
C PRO A 101 9.75 -10.15 3.92
N ALA A 102 10.15 -10.70 2.77
CA ALA A 102 9.77 -12.05 2.34
C ALA A 102 10.32 -13.16 3.24
N ASP A 103 11.37 -12.91 4.03
CA ASP A 103 11.92 -13.90 4.97
C ASP A 103 10.95 -14.20 6.12
N LEU A 104 9.94 -13.35 6.34
CA LEU A 104 8.92 -13.49 7.36
C LEU A 104 7.65 -14.20 6.84
N LEU A 105 7.58 -14.50 5.54
CA LEU A 105 6.42 -15.15 4.91
C LEU A 105 6.63 -16.66 4.82
N GLN A 106 5.56 -17.41 5.10
CA GLN A 106 5.54 -18.86 4.87
C GLN A 106 5.18 -19.16 3.41
N PRO A 107 5.61 -20.30 2.84
CA PRO A 107 5.19 -20.70 1.49
C PRO A 107 3.67 -20.92 1.40
N GLU A 108 2.97 -20.11 0.62
CA GLU A 108 1.50 -20.13 0.54
C GLU A 108 0.94 -21.04 -0.57
N LEU A 109 1.72 -21.32 -1.63
CA LEU A 109 1.21 -22.03 -2.81
C LEU A 109 0.71 -23.47 -2.51
N PRO A 110 1.39 -24.29 -1.69
CA PRO A 110 0.87 -25.63 -1.38
C PRO A 110 -0.51 -25.60 -0.71
N GLU A 111 -0.71 -24.68 0.23
CA GLU A 111 -2.00 -24.49 0.92
C GLU A 111 -3.07 -23.97 -0.04
N ASN A 112 -2.72 -22.97 -0.87
CA ASN A 112 -3.64 -22.40 -1.84
C ASN A 112 -4.06 -23.40 -2.93
N ARG A 113 -3.19 -24.33 -3.35
CA ARG A 113 -3.57 -25.42 -4.27
C ARG A 113 -4.68 -26.28 -3.69
N GLU A 114 -4.57 -26.67 -2.42
CA GLU A 114 -5.60 -27.47 -1.77
C GLU A 114 -6.88 -26.66 -1.55
N LYS A 115 -6.74 -25.41 -1.08
CA LYS A 115 -7.88 -24.50 -0.85
C LYS A 115 -8.71 -24.29 -2.12
N TYR A 116 -8.07 -24.13 -3.28
CA TYR A 116 -8.72 -23.78 -4.54
C TYR A 116 -8.92 -24.94 -5.51
N ARG A 117 -8.62 -26.18 -5.11
CA ARG A 117 -8.69 -27.39 -5.98
C ARG A 117 -10.01 -27.58 -6.73
N ASN A 118 -11.12 -27.11 -6.16
CA ASN A 118 -12.45 -27.27 -6.75
C ASN A 118 -12.77 -26.18 -7.76
N LEU A 119 -12.06 -25.06 -7.74
CA LEU A 119 -12.28 -23.91 -8.61
C LEU A 119 -11.21 -23.81 -9.70
N ALA A 120 -9.94 -23.93 -9.31
CA ALA A 120 -8.81 -23.89 -10.22
C ALA A 120 -8.80 -25.11 -11.16
N GLN A 121 -8.54 -24.87 -12.44
CA GLN A 121 -8.38 -25.91 -13.47
C GLN A 121 -6.94 -26.02 -13.97
N SER A 122 -6.08 -25.06 -13.60
CA SER A 122 -4.65 -25.04 -13.91
C SER A 122 -3.84 -24.32 -12.83
N GLU A 123 -2.52 -24.37 -12.93
CA GLU A 123 -1.62 -23.64 -12.02
C GLU A 123 -1.79 -22.11 -12.15
N GLU A 124 -2.09 -21.60 -13.34
CA GLU A 124 -2.38 -20.18 -13.57
C GLU A 124 -3.63 -19.71 -12.82
N ASP A 125 -4.64 -20.57 -12.68
CA ASP A 125 -5.81 -20.26 -11.86
C ASP A 125 -5.44 -20.20 -10.38
N VAL A 126 -4.61 -21.13 -9.89
CA VAL A 126 -4.10 -21.10 -8.51
C VAL A 126 -3.30 -19.83 -8.25
N LEU A 127 -2.44 -19.43 -9.18
CA LEU A 127 -1.68 -18.17 -9.09
C LEU A 127 -2.62 -16.95 -9.09
N SER A 128 -3.65 -16.95 -9.95
CA SER A 128 -4.64 -15.86 -10.02
C SER A 128 -5.41 -15.74 -8.71
N LEU A 129 -5.84 -16.86 -8.12
CA LEU A 129 -6.54 -16.93 -6.84
C LEU A 129 -5.62 -16.61 -5.64
N THR A 130 -4.32 -16.84 -5.78
CA THR A 130 -3.32 -16.45 -4.77
C THR A 130 -3.09 -14.93 -4.80
N LEU A 131 -2.96 -14.33 -5.99
CA LEU A 131 -2.68 -12.89 -6.13
C LEU A 131 -3.92 -12.01 -5.91
N PHE A 132 -5.09 -12.45 -6.38
CA PHE A 132 -6.33 -11.66 -6.40
C PHE A 132 -7.57 -12.51 -6.07
N PRO A 133 -7.67 -13.11 -4.87
CA PRO A 133 -8.66 -14.15 -4.54
C PRO A 133 -10.10 -13.75 -4.89
N GLN A 134 -10.57 -12.60 -4.44
CA GLN A 134 -11.96 -12.16 -4.67
C GLN A 134 -12.27 -11.96 -6.15
N VAL A 135 -11.37 -11.30 -6.89
CA VAL A 135 -11.56 -11.00 -8.33
C VAL A 135 -11.45 -12.27 -9.16
N ALA A 136 -10.47 -13.13 -8.85
CA ALA A 136 -10.25 -14.39 -9.54
C ALA A 136 -11.36 -15.39 -9.26
N GLU A 137 -11.90 -15.46 -8.04
CA GLU A 137 -13.03 -16.35 -7.72
C GLU A 137 -14.24 -16.02 -8.59
N GLU A 138 -14.61 -14.74 -8.67
CA GLU A 138 -15.72 -14.27 -9.50
C GLU A 138 -15.46 -14.54 -11.00
N PHE A 139 -14.26 -14.21 -11.48
CA PHE A 139 -13.87 -14.39 -12.87
C PHE A 139 -13.90 -15.86 -13.30
N LEU A 140 -13.29 -16.74 -12.50
CA LEU A 140 -13.20 -18.18 -12.82
C LEU A 140 -14.56 -18.87 -12.73
N SER A 141 -15.41 -18.46 -11.77
CA SER A 141 -16.79 -18.94 -11.68
C SER A 141 -17.59 -18.59 -12.93
N LYS A 142 -17.45 -17.36 -13.45
CA LYS A 142 -18.09 -16.94 -14.71
C LYS A 142 -17.53 -17.70 -15.91
N ARG A 143 -16.21 -17.87 -16.00
CA ARG A 143 -15.53 -18.60 -17.09
C ARG A 143 -16.07 -20.03 -17.24
N ARG A 144 -16.29 -20.73 -16.14
CA ARG A 144 -16.88 -22.08 -16.14
C ARG A 144 -18.31 -22.11 -16.67
N ASN A 145 -19.12 -21.11 -16.38
CA ASN A 145 -20.52 -21.04 -16.83
C ASN A 145 -20.67 -20.65 -18.31
N THR A 146 -19.57 -20.29 -18.98
CA THR A 146 -19.56 -19.89 -20.40
C THR A 146 -19.01 -20.98 -21.33
N GLN A 147 -18.61 -22.13 -20.76
CA GLN A 147 -18.21 -23.35 -21.48
C GLN A 147 -19.31 -24.40 -21.38
#